data_AF-A0A7R9L7C1-F1
#
_entry.id   AF-A0A7R9L7C1-F1
#
_cell.length_a   1.000
_cell.length_b   1.000
_cell.length_c   1.000
_cell.angle_alpha   90.00
_cell.angle_beta   90.00
_cell.angle_gamma   90.00
#
_symmetry.space_group_name_H-M   'P 1'
#
loop_
_entity.id
_entity.type
_entity.pdbx_description
1 polymer ?
#
loop_
_entity_poly.entity_id
_entity_poly.type
_entity_poly.pdbx_seq_one_letter_code
_entity_poly.pdbx_strand_id
1 'polypeptide(L)'
;MGQKGLPCIVHSHGNPLAHIILRGSNKGTNYDAESIQQIRQQHQGKLPALLIDCSHGNSSKDPLKQPLVLQQIIEERHVTQVRGVMLESHLVDDGCLGWNKTEQLLLDVAEQLSEKTLAFSA
;
A
#
# COMPACT_ATOMS: atom_id res chain seq x y z
N MET A 1 -4.43 -8.60 -29.07
CA MET A 1 -5.44 -8.37 -30.13
C MET A 1 -5.42 -6.89 -30.47
N GLY A 2 -5.45 -6.54 -31.75
CA GLY A 2 -5.59 -5.16 -32.18
C GLY A 2 -7.00 -4.63 -31.92
N GLN A 3 -7.25 -3.34 -32.14
CA GLN A 3 -8.58 -2.74 -31.90
C GLN A 3 -9.72 -3.42 -32.68
N LYS A 4 -9.40 -4.14 -33.77
CA LYS A 4 -10.35 -4.92 -34.57
C LYS A 4 -10.59 -6.35 -34.04
N GLY A 5 -10.06 -6.70 -32.86
CA GLY A 5 -10.23 -8.04 -32.26
C GLY A 5 -9.38 -9.15 -32.89
N LEU A 6 -8.52 -8.84 -33.86
CA LEU A 6 -7.65 -9.82 -34.51
C LEU A 6 -6.29 -9.91 -33.82
N PRO A 7 -5.59 -11.07 -33.88
CA PRO A 7 -4.21 -11.18 -33.43
C PRO A 7 -3.31 -10.16 -34.13
N CYS A 8 -2.38 -9.56 -33.39
CA CYS A 8 -1.42 -8.61 -33.92
C CYS A 8 -0.15 -8.59 -33.07
N ILE A 9 0.96 -8.15 -33.66
CA ILE A 9 2.20 -7.84 -32.94
C ILE A 9 2.09 -6.39 -32.45
N VAL A 10 2.45 -6.17 -31.19
CA VAL A 10 2.45 -4.84 -30.57
C VAL A 10 3.81 -4.61 -29.93
N HIS A 11 4.38 -3.43 -30.18
CA HIS A 11 5.57 -2.94 -29.50
C HIS A 11 5.15 -1.83 -28.54
N SER A 12 5.62 -1.89 -27.29
CA SER A 12 5.41 -0.83 -26.31
C SER A 12 6.71 -0.08 -26.06
N HIS A 13 6.60 1.17 -25.60
CA HIS A 13 7.75 2.00 -25.22
C HIS A 13 8.30 1.67 -23.82
N GLY A 14 7.70 0.69 -23.13
CA GLY A 14 7.91 0.48 -21.69
C GLY A 14 7.14 1.49 -20.83
N ASN A 15 6.95 1.16 -19.55
CA ASN A 15 6.32 2.04 -18.56
C ASN A 15 7.34 2.38 -17.46
N PRO A 16 7.87 3.62 -17.42
CA PRO A 16 8.85 4.02 -16.40
C PRO A 16 8.21 4.26 -15.02
N LEU A 17 6.88 4.27 -14.91
CA LEU A 17 6.13 4.57 -13.69
C LEU A 17 5.57 3.30 -13.01
N ALA A 18 6.24 2.16 -13.20
CA ALA A 18 5.93 0.96 -12.44
C ALA A 18 6.22 1.18 -10.94
N HIS A 19 5.48 0.49 -10.09
CA HIS A 19 5.64 0.51 -8.64
C HIS A 19 5.53 -0.90 -8.07
N ILE A 20 6.00 -1.09 -6.84
CA ILE A 20 5.93 -2.36 -6.12
C ILE A 20 4.78 -2.29 -5.12
N ILE A 21 4.03 -3.39 -5.00
CA ILE A 21 3.01 -3.57 -3.98
C ILE A 21 3.48 -4.68 -3.03
N LEU A 22 3.63 -4.35 -1.74
CA LEU A 22 3.84 -5.34 -0.69
C LEU A 22 2.48 -5.70 -0.09
N ARG A 23 2.10 -6.99 -0.19
CA ARG A 23 0.77 -7.50 0.16
C ARG A 23 0.79 -8.70 1.11
N GLY A 24 1.91 -8.88 1.80
CA GLY A 24 2.23 -10.06 2.59
C GLY A 24 2.53 -11.29 1.74
N SER A 25 2.78 -12.40 2.42
CA SER A 25 3.05 -13.70 1.80
C SER A 25 2.61 -14.82 2.74
N ASN A 26 2.76 -16.08 2.29
CA ASN A 26 2.55 -17.24 3.15
C ASN A 26 3.58 -17.33 4.31
N LYS A 27 4.68 -16.56 4.26
CA LYS A 27 5.68 -16.49 5.32
C LYS A 27 5.37 -15.42 6.38
N GLY A 28 4.36 -14.58 6.15
CA GLY A 28 4.00 -13.48 7.04
C GLY A 28 3.81 -12.15 6.31
N THR A 29 3.62 -11.12 7.13
CA THR A 29 3.46 -9.72 6.73
C THR A 29 4.77 -9.17 6.18
N ASN A 30 4.71 -8.11 5.37
CA ASN A 30 5.90 -7.44 4.85
C ASN A 30 5.73 -5.92 4.71
N TYR A 31 4.97 -5.31 5.62
CA TYR A 31 4.68 -3.88 5.63
C TYR A 31 5.47 -3.08 6.67
N ASP A 32 6.08 -3.76 7.63
CA ASP A 32 6.88 -3.14 8.69
C ASP A 32 8.22 -2.60 8.16
N ALA A 33 8.80 -1.66 8.90
CA ALA A 33 10.03 -0.99 8.53
C ALA A 33 11.22 -1.95 8.32
N GLU A 34 11.33 -3.02 9.11
CA GLU A 34 12.40 -4.01 8.98
C GLU A 34 12.28 -4.75 7.65
N SER A 35 11.09 -5.28 7.34
CA SER A 35 10.78 -5.93 6.07
C SER A 35 11.11 -5.03 4.88
N ILE A 36 10.70 -3.75 4.93
CA ILE A 36 10.95 -2.79 3.85
C ILE A 36 12.45 -2.48 3.70
N GLN A 37 13.17 -2.35 4.82
CA GLN A 37 14.61 -2.11 4.80
C GLN A 37 15.37 -3.29 4.19
N GLN A 38 15.00 -4.53 4.53
CA GLN A 38 15.60 -5.73 3.95
C GLN A 38 15.40 -5.78 2.43
N ILE A 39 14.19 -5.47 1.94
CA ILE A 39 13.91 -5.40 0.50
C ILE A 39 14.74 -4.31 -0.17
N ARG A 40 14.83 -3.11 0.43
CA ARG A 40 15.69 -2.02 -0.07
C ARG A 40 17.14 -2.45 -0.18
N GLN A 41 17.66 -3.15 0.83
CA GLN A 41 19.05 -3.61 0.85
C GLN A 41 19.33 -4.62 -0.26
N GLN A 42 18.43 -5.58 -0.49
CA GLN A 42 18.54 -6.56 -1.58
C GLN A 42 18.61 -5.90 -2.97
N HIS A 43 17.97 -4.74 -3.12
CA HIS A 43 17.97 -3.97 -4.37
C HIS A 43 18.93 -2.77 -4.37
N GLN A 44 19.91 -2.73 -3.47
CA GLN A 44 20.91 -1.66 -3.37
C GLN A 44 20.28 -0.25 -3.28
N GLY A 45 19.12 -0.14 -2.62
CA GLY A 45 18.34 1.09 -2.48
C GLY A 45 17.60 1.53 -3.74
N LYS A 46 17.78 0.84 -4.88
CA LYS A 46 17.14 1.18 -6.17
C LYS A 46 15.80 0.46 -6.29
N LEU A 47 14.78 1.01 -5.64
CA LEU A 47 13.40 0.55 -5.78
C LEU A 47 12.54 1.64 -6.44
N PRO A 48 11.57 1.27 -7.29
CA PRO A 48 10.50 2.18 -7.65
C PRO A 48 9.65 2.55 -6.43
N ALA A 49 8.63 3.38 -6.63
CA ALA A 49 7.69 3.72 -5.58
C ALA A 49 7.11 2.44 -4.92
N LEU A 50 6.98 2.49 -3.60
CA LEU A 50 6.45 1.39 -2.80
C LEU A 50 5.04 1.73 -2.35
N LEU A 51 4.11 0.82 -2.66
CA LEU A 51 2.75 0.81 -2.14
C LEU A 51 2.59 -0.40 -1.21
N ILE A 52 1.76 -0.25 -0.20
CA ILE A 52 1.42 -1.35 0.71
C ILE A 52 -0.06 -1.69 0.60
N ASP A 53 -0.36 -2.96 0.36
CA ASP A 53 -1.71 -3.50 0.47
C ASP A 53 -1.96 -3.88 1.93
N CYS A 54 -2.93 -3.21 2.56
CA CYS A 54 -3.28 -3.43 3.96
C CYS A 54 -4.08 -4.72 4.16
N SER A 55 -4.61 -5.32 3.10
CA SER A 55 -5.41 -6.55 3.12
C SER A 55 -4.52 -7.80 2.95
N HIS A 56 -5.09 -8.88 2.42
CA HIS A 56 -4.41 -10.10 2.00
C HIS A 56 -3.45 -10.65 3.06
N GLY A 57 -2.18 -10.88 2.71
CA GLY A 57 -1.20 -11.46 3.63
C GLY A 57 -0.85 -10.50 4.76
N ASN A 58 -0.94 -9.18 4.54
CA ASN A 58 -0.64 -8.18 5.56
C ASN A 58 -1.72 -8.11 6.64
N SER A 59 -2.98 -8.37 6.29
CA SER A 59 -4.07 -8.53 7.27
C SER A 59 -4.26 -9.96 7.76
N SER A 60 -3.46 -10.92 7.29
CA SER A 60 -3.76 -12.36 7.48
C SER A 60 -5.18 -12.75 7.03
N LYS A 61 -5.70 -12.09 5.99
CA LYS A 61 -7.08 -12.20 5.48
C LYS A 61 -8.16 -11.83 6.49
N ASP A 62 -7.83 -11.03 7.49
CA ASP A 62 -8.78 -10.49 8.46
C ASP A 62 -9.02 -8.99 8.16
N PRO A 63 -10.18 -8.62 7.59
CA PRO A 63 -10.47 -7.23 7.23
C PRO A 63 -10.33 -6.25 8.40
N LEU A 64 -10.56 -6.72 9.64
CA LEU A 64 -10.48 -5.88 10.84
C LEU A 64 -9.04 -5.51 11.20
N LYS A 65 -8.03 -6.15 10.60
CA LYS A 65 -6.61 -5.80 10.79
C LYS A 65 -6.10 -4.74 9.81
N GLN A 66 -6.81 -4.46 8.72
CA GLN A 66 -6.40 -3.41 7.77
C GLN A 66 -6.16 -2.05 8.43
N PRO A 67 -6.97 -1.57 9.41
CA PRO A 67 -6.69 -0.32 10.12
C PRO A 67 -5.37 -0.34 10.88
N LEU A 68 -5.04 -1.47 11.53
CA LEU A 68 -3.79 -1.62 12.28
C LEU A 68 -2.57 -1.58 11.35
N VAL A 69 -2.67 -2.27 10.20
CA VAL A 69 -1.64 -2.23 9.16
C VAL A 69 -1.43 -0.80 8.68
N LEU A 70 -2.52 -0.07 8.39
CA LEU A 70 -2.46 1.32 7.94
C LEU A 70 -1.81 2.23 8.98
N GLN A 71 -2.23 2.15 10.24
CA GLN A 71 -1.68 2.97 11.32
C GLN A 71 -0.16 2.80 11.43
N GLN A 72 0.33 1.56 11.42
CA GLN A 72 1.77 1.27 11.48
C GLN A 72 2.52 1.87 10.28
N ILE A 73 1.96 1.76 9.06
CA ILE A 73 2.57 2.36 7.86
C ILE A 73 2.70 3.88 8.00
N ILE A 74 1.70 4.56 8.57
CA ILE A 74 1.71 6.02 8.77
C ILE A 74 2.71 6.44 9.86
N GLU A 75 2.84 5.64 10.92
CA GLU A 75 3.85 5.84 11.96
C GLU A 75 5.26 5.72 11.40
N GLU A 76 5.52 4.65 10.65
CA GLU A 76 6.83 4.31 10.09
C GLU A 76 7.15 5.04 8.77
N ARG A 77 6.21 5.83 8.23
CA ARG A 77 6.36 6.47 6.90
C ARG A 77 7.65 7.26 6.73
N HIS A 78 8.11 7.91 7.80
CA HIS A 78 9.32 8.73 7.82
C HIS A 78 10.60 7.92 7.51
N VAL A 79 10.63 6.63 7.86
CA VAL A 79 11.75 5.72 7.53
C VAL A 79 11.47 4.87 6.28
N THR A 80 10.24 4.41 6.08
CA THR A 80 9.90 3.50 4.97
C THR A 80 9.78 4.21 3.63
N GLN A 81 9.44 5.51 3.65
CA GLN A 81 9.12 6.36 2.49
C GLN A 81 8.02 5.76 1.58
N VAL A 82 7.09 4.98 2.15
CA VAL A 82 5.93 4.44 1.43
C VAL A 82 5.15 5.58 0.76
N ARG A 83 4.78 5.35 -0.51
CA ARG A 83 4.14 6.35 -1.38
C ARG A 83 2.64 6.23 -1.48
N GLY A 84 2.08 5.07 -1.12
CA GLY A 84 0.64 4.86 -1.12
C GLY A 84 0.25 3.57 -0.42
N VAL A 85 -1.06 3.42 -0.21
CA VAL A 85 -1.66 2.24 0.42
C VAL A 85 -2.85 1.75 -0.42
N MET A 86 -3.22 0.48 -0.25
CA MET A 86 -4.42 -0.12 -0.80
C MET A 86 -5.26 -0.69 0.35
N LEU A 87 -6.56 -0.39 0.31
CA LEU A 87 -7.55 -0.84 1.29
C LEU A 87 -8.68 -1.55 0.54
N GLU A 88 -9.18 -2.65 1.12
CA GLU A 88 -10.37 -3.34 0.65
C GLU A 88 -11.57 -2.96 1.51
N SER A 89 -12.52 -2.26 0.90
CA SER A 89 -13.68 -1.67 1.55
C SER A 89 -14.96 -1.97 0.78
N HIS A 90 -16.07 -2.05 1.50
CA HIS A 90 -17.41 -2.24 0.94
C HIS A 90 -18.45 -1.41 1.70
N LEU A 91 -19.69 -1.36 1.20
CA LEU A 91 -20.76 -0.57 1.83
C LEU A 91 -21.02 -1.01 3.28
N VAL A 92 -20.99 -2.32 3.51
CA VAL A 92 -21.18 -2.97 4.82
C VAL A 92 -20.01 -3.88 5.13
N ASP A 93 -19.86 -4.25 6.40
CA ASP A 93 -18.84 -5.21 6.83
C ASP A 93 -19.19 -6.63 6.32
N ASP A 94 -18.69 -7.00 5.15
CA ASP A 94 -18.84 -8.34 4.57
C ASP A 94 -17.56 -8.76 3.83
N GLY A 95 -16.64 -9.40 4.56
CA GLY A 95 -15.32 -9.76 4.03
C GLY A 95 -14.40 -8.58 3.69
N CYS A 96 -14.87 -7.35 3.91
CA CYS A 96 -14.17 -6.07 3.70
C CYS A 96 -14.49 -5.13 4.87
N LEU A 97 -13.73 -4.03 5.00
CA LEU A 97 -14.10 -2.95 5.92
C LEU A 97 -15.37 -2.24 5.42
N GLY A 98 -16.37 -2.06 6.29
CA GLY A 98 -17.55 -1.27 5.96
C GLY A 98 -17.25 0.22 5.69
N TRP A 99 -18.18 0.91 5.02
CA TRP A 99 -18.00 2.30 4.58
C TRP A 99 -17.70 3.24 5.75
N ASN A 100 -18.54 3.24 6.79
CA ASN A 100 -18.39 4.16 7.91
C ASN A 100 -17.02 4.02 8.60
N LYS A 101 -16.50 2.80 8.71
CA LYS A 101 -15.17 2.55 9.27
C LYS A 101 -14.06 3.03 8.35
N THR A 102 -14.24 2.82 7.05
CA THR A 102 -13.28 3.24 6.02
C THR A 102 -13.18 4.76 5.96
N GLU A 103 -14.33 5.45 5.97
CA GLU A 103 -14.41 6.90 5.99
C GLU A 103 -13.69 7.48 7.21
N GLN A 104 -14.05 7.01 8.41
CA GLN A 104 -13.39 7.46 9.65
C GLN A 104 -11.89 7.21 9.60
N LEU A 105 -11.47 6.01 9.20
CA LEU A 105 -10.06 5.64 9.10
C LEU A 105 -9.27 6.57 8.17
N LEU A 106 -9.84 6.94 7.01
CA LEU A 106 -9.18 7.84 6.06
C LEU A 106 -9.10 9.27 6.58
N LEU A 107 -10.14 9.74 7.28
CA LEU A 107 -10.14 11.07 7.91
C LEU A 107 -9.08 11.15 9.01
N ASP A 108 -9.01 10.15 9.90
CA ASP A 108 -8.01 10.08 10.97
C ASP A 108 -6.58 10.11 10.42
N VAL A 109 -6.33 9.34 9.35
CA VAL A 109 -5.01 9.30 8.70
C VAL A 109 -4.68 10.62 8.01
N ALA A 110 -5.65 11.28 7.40
CA ALA A 110 -5.45 12.58 6.75
C ALA A 110 -5.09 13.66 7.79
N GLU A 111 -5.77 13.67 8.94
CA GLU A 111 -5.45 14.55 10.06
C GLU A 111 -4.03 14.29 10.59
N GLN A 112 -3.71 13.03 10.90
CA GLN A 112 -2.39 12.63 11.39
C GLN A 112 -1.25 13.01 10.42
N LEU A 113 -1.45 12.82 9.11
CA LEU A 113 -0.46 13.20 8.11
C LEU A 113 -0.31 14.71 7.98
N SER A 114 -1.39 15.47 8.16
CA SER A 114 -1.38 16.94 8.10
C SER A 114 -0.58 17.51 9.28
N GLU A 115 -0.82 17.01 10.50
CA GLU A 115 -0.08 17.39 11.70
C GLU A 115 1.41 17.08 11.58
N LYS A 116 1.77 15.88 11.11
CA LYS A 116 3.16 15.50 10.90
C LYS A 116 3.86 16.36 9.85
N THR A 117 3.16 16.70 8.76
CA THR A 117 3.74 17.56 7.70
C THR A 117 4.07 18.95 8.22
N LEU A 118 3.20 19.52 9.06
CA LEU A 118 3.46 20.79 9.74
C LEU A 118 4.67 20.69 10.69
N ALA A 119 4.80 19.59 11.43
CA ALA A 119 5.92 19.35 12.35
C ALA A 119 7.28 19.18 11.65
N PHE A 120 7.33 18.68 10.41
CA PHE A 120 8.56 18.58 9.62
C PHE A 120 8.90 19.85 8.82
N SER A 121 8.00 20.84 8.80
CA SER A 121 8.17 22.11 8.09
C SER A 121 8.51 23.29 9.00
N ALA A 122 8.60 23.06 10.31
CA ALA A 122 8.98 24.02 11.36
C ALA A 122 10.40 23.72 11.87
#